data_AF-A0A8T4XSL2-F1
#
_entry.id   AF-A0A8T4XSL2-F1
#
_cell.length_a   1.000
_cell.length_b   1.000
_cell.length_c   1.000
_cell.angle_alpha   90.00
_cell.angle_beta   90.00
_cell.angle_gamma   90.00
#
_symmetry.space_group_name_H-M   'P 1'
#
loop_
_entity.id
_entity.type
_entity.pdbx_description
1 polymer ?
#
loop_
_entity_poly.entity_id
_entity_poly.type
_entity_poly.pdbx_seq_one_letter_code
_entity_poly.pdbx_strand_id
1 'polypeptide(L)'
;MRIVLVGFGVVGQAFARILVEQGEVLRYKYGLHPQVVAIVDKGGAIVDPKGLILSEVLELKRARGTVAVHETLGLPRVEALRIIKEVDADVLIEATPTNIKDGEPGLSHIQAALKL
;
A
#
# COMPACT_ATOMS: atom_id res chain seq x y z
N MET A 1 -11.53 1.50 7.89
CA MET A 1 -10.45 2.45 7.55
C MET A 1 -9.66 1.86 6.40
N ARG A 2 -9.78 2.44 5.20
CA ARG A 2 -9.13 1.98 3.98
C ARG A 2 -7.78 2.64 3.80
N ILE A 3 -6.77 1.84 3.48
CA ILE A 3 -5.38 2.26 3.39
C ILE A 3 -4.86 2.02 1.97
N VAL A 4 -4.23 3.05 1.40
CA VAL A 4 -3.32 2.91 0.26
C VAL A 4 -1.89 2.90 0.82
N LEU A 5 -1.11 1.89 0.46
CA LEU A 5 0.30 1.76 0.87
C LEU A 5 1.21 1.94 -0.35
N VAL A 6 1.95 3.05 -0.40
CA VAL A 6 2.90 3.34 -1.46
C VAL A 6 4.31 3.04 -0.96
N GLY A 7 5.01 2.15 -1.64
CA GLY A 7 6.33 1.68 -1.24
C GLY A 7 6.28 0.34 -0.49
N PHE A 8 6.34 -0.76 -1.24
CA PHE A 8 6.35 -2.12 -0.67
C PHE A 8 7.76 -2.72 -0.52
N GLY A 9 8.69 -1.91 -0.01
CA GLY A 9 10.04 -2.32 0.40
C GLY A 9 10.07 -2.91 1.82
N VAL A 10 11.19 -2.74 2.52
CA VAL A 10 11.36 -3.25 3.90
C VAL A 10 10.29 -2.71 4.85
N VAL A 11 10.09 -1.39 4.85
CA VAL A 11 9.14 -0.71 5.75
C VAL A 11 7.69 -1.08 5.42
N GLY A 12 7.27 -0.95 4.16
CA GLY A 12 5.91 -1.30 3.75
C GLY A 12 5.54 -2.76 4.05
N GLN A 13 6.47 -3.70 3.84
CA GLN A 13 6.24 -5.10 4.18
C GLN A 13 6.22 -5.34 5.70
N ALA A 14 7.03 -4.61 6.48
CA ALA A 14 6.98 -4.69 7.95
C ALA A 14 5.65 -4.16 8.49
N PHE A 15 5.16 -3.04 7.96
CA PHE A 15 3.85 -2.50 8.29
C PHE A 15 2.73 -3.51 7.98
N ALA A 16 2.74 -4.13 6.80
CA ALA A 16 1.76 -5.15 6.45
C ALA A 16 1.80 -6.36 7.39
N ARG A 17 2.99 -6.83 7.81
CA ARG A 17 3.12 -7.90 8.81
C ARG A 17 2.53 -7.51 10.16
N ILE A 18 2.80 -6.30 10.64
CA ILE A 18 2.23 -5.79 11.90
C ILE A 18 0.71 -5.76 11.82
N LEU A 19 0.12 -5.34 10.69
CA LEU A 19 -1.33 -5.36 10.53
C LEU A 19 -1.92 -6.77 10.59
N VAL A 20 -1.23 -7.77 10.03
CA VAL A 20 -1.63 -9.19 10.14
C VAL A 20 -1.55 -9.67 11.59
N GLU A 21 -0.44 -9.38 12.28
CA GLU A 21 -0.19 -9.85 13.65
C GLU A 21 -1.06 -9.16 14.70
N GLN A 22 -1.33 -7.86 14.52
CA GLN A 22 -2.02 -7.02 15.49
C GLN A 22 -3.49 -6.75 15.13
N GLY A 23 -4.02 -7.35 14.06
CA GLY A 23 -5.38 -7.09 13.58
C GLY A 23 -6.47 -7.25 14.66
N GLU A 24 -6.40 -8.31 15.46
CA GLU A 24 -7.35 -8.55 16.55
C GLU A 24 -7.15 -7.56 17.72
N VAL A 25 -5.89 -7.20 18.04
CA VAL A 25 -5.60 -6.18 19.05
C VAL A 25 -6.17 -4.82 18.62
N LEU A 26 -5.95 -4.44 17.36
CA LEU A 26 -6.48 -3.22 16.77
C LEU A 26 -8.01 -3.19 16.83
N ARG A 27 -8.66 -4.32 16.52
CA ARG A 27 -10.10 -4.47 16.56
C ARG A 27 -10.67 -4.37 17.97
N TYR A 28 -10.22 -5.19 18.92
CA TYR A 28 -10.84 -5.27 20.25
C TYR A 28 -10.44 -4.14 21.18
N LYS A 29 -9.19 -3.67 21.11
CA LYS A 29 -8.68 -2.65 22.04
C LYS A 29 -8.99 -1.23 21.57
N TYR A 30 -8.97 -1.01 20.25
CA TYR A 30 -9.08 0.34 19.67
C TYR A 30 -10.27 0.51 18.73
N GLY A 31 -11.05 -0.55 18.47
CA GLY A 31 -12.17 -0.48 17.52
C GLY A 31 -11.74 -0.28 16.06
N LEU A 32 -10.46 -0.48 15.75
CA LEU A 32 -9.90 -0.22 14.44
C LEU A 32 -9.94 -1.46 13.56
N HIS A 33 -10.46 -1.29 12.35
CA HIS A 33 -10.38 -2.30 11.29
C HIS A 33 -9.69 -1.69 10.05
N PRO A 34 -8.35 -1.62 10.07
CA PRO A 34 -7.58 -1.19 8.91
C PRO A 34 -7.66 -2.25 7.79
N GLN A 35 -7.99 -1.82 6.59
CA GLN A 35 -8.01 -2.64 5.38
C GLN A 35 -7.11 -1.98 4.35
N VAL A 36 -6.04 -2.67 3.93
CA VAL A 36 -5.21 -2.19 2.83
C VAL A 36 -5.91 -2.54 1.53
N VAL A 37 -6.31 -1.52 0.77
CA VAL A 37 -7.07 -1.68 -0.48
C VAL A 37 -6.18 -1.54 -1.71
N ALA A 38 -5.00 -0.93 -1.56
CA ALA A 38 -4.00 -0.89 -2.62
C ALA A 38 -2.58 -0.90 -2.06
N ILE A 39 -1.68 -1.57 -2.77
CA ILE A 39 -0.23 -1.55 -2.51
C ILE A 39 0.49 -1.21 -3.81
N VAL A 40 1.41 -0.24 -3.76
CA VAL A 40 2.23 0.16 -4.90
C VAL A 40 3.71 -0.14 -4.64
N ASP A 41 4.37 -0.72 -5.62
CA ASP A 41 5.82 -0.91 -5.64
C ASP A 41 6.43 -0.58 -7.01
N LYS A 42 7.74 -0.79 -7.15
CA LYS A 42 8.49 -0.45 -8.37
C LYS A 42 7.94 -1.08 -9.67
N GLY A 43 7.19 -2.17 -9.58
CA GLY A 43 6.63 -2.88 -10.73
C GLY A 43 5.20 -2.46 -11.10
N GLY A 44 4.55 -1.65 -10.27
CA GLY A 44 3.15 -1.27 -10.43
C GLY A 44 2.39 -1.41 -9.11
N ALA A 45 1.12 -1.80 -9.18
CA ALA A 45 0.27 -1.92 -8.00
C ALA A 45 -0.54 -3.22 -7.97
N ILE A 46 -1.12 -3.51 -6.82
CA ILE A 46 -2.25 -4.43 -6.65
C ILE A 46 -3.38 -3.66 -5.98
N VAL A 47 -4.61 -3.81 -6.46
CA VAL A 47 -5.78 -3.08 -5.95
C VAL A 47 -6.95 -4.04 -5.75
N ASP A 48 -7.52 -4.04 -4.54
CA ASP A 48 -8.80 -4.67 -4.24
C ASP A 48 -9.64 -3.74 -3.34
N PRO A 49 -10.73 -3.14 -3.87
CA PRO A 49 -11.63 -2.30 -3.08
C PRO A 49 -12.25 -3.01 -1.88
N LYS A 50 -12.30 -4.34 -1.87
CA LYS A 50 -12.81 -5.16 -0.74
C LYS A 50 -11.75 -5.41 0.33
N GLY A 51 -10.50 -5.04 0.08
CA GLY A 51 -9.36 -5.25 0.96
C GLY A 51 -8.50 -6.43 0.54
N LEU A 52 -7.19 -6.24 0.57
CA LEU A 52 -6.18 -7.22 0.20
C LEU A 52 -5.94 -8.23 1.32
N ILE A 53 -5.74 -9.49 0.96
CA ILE A 53 -5.25 -10.51 1.87
C ILE A 53 -3.73 -10.33 2.02
N LEU A 54 -3.32 -9.61 3.07
CA LEU A 54 -1.93 -9.16 3.23
C LEU A 54 -0.90 -10.29 3.29
N SER A 55 -1.25 -11.45 3.86
CA SER A 55 -0.39 -12.63 3.86
C SER A 55 -0.07 -13.08 2.43
N GLU A 56 -1.08 -13.16 1.55
CA GLU A 56 -0.90 -13.54 0.15
C GLU A 56 -0.07 -12.51 -0.62
N VAL A 57 -0.30 -11.21 -0.39
CA VAL A 57 0.46 -10.14 -1.05
C VAL A 57 1.94 -10.16 -0.61
N LEU A 58 2.22 -10.42 0.67
CA LEU A 58 3.58 -10.59 1.18
C LEU A 58 4.29 -11.79 0.53
N GLU A 59 3.61 -12.93 0.42
CA GLU A 59 4.13 -14.12 -0.25
C GLU A 59 4.40 -13.87 -1.74
N LEU A 60 3.47 -13.21 -2.43
CA LEU A 60 3.61 -12.82 -3.84
C LEU A 60 4.83 -11.93 -4.03
N LYS A 61 4.96 -10.89 -3.20
CA LYS A 61 6.11 -9.98 -3.24
C LYS A 61 7.43 -10.72 -3.03
N ARG A 62 7.48 -11.65 -2.07
CA ARG A 62 8.69 -12.47 -1.82
C ARG A 62 9.03 -13.36 -3.00
N ALA A 63 8.04 -14.04 -3.58
CA ALA A 63 8.24 -15.03 -4.63
C ALA A 63 8.52 -14.41 -6.01
N ARG A 64 7.92 -13.27 -6.31
CA ARG A 64 7.94 -12.67 -7.66
C ARG A 64 8.63 -11.30 -7.73
N GLY A 65 8.98 -10.70 -6.60
CA GLY A 65 9.69 -9.42 -6.53
C GLY A 65 8.80 -8.18 -6.77
N THR A 66 7.54 -8.36 -7.16
CA THR A 66 6.54 -7.29 -7.28
C THR A 66 5.13 -7.79 -6.98
N VAL A 67 4.27 -6.92 -6.47
CA VAL A 67 2.83 -7.21 -6.28
C VAL A 67 2.03 -7.12 -7.59
N ALA A 68 2.56 -6.42 -8.60
CA ALA A 68 1.83 -6.11 -9.82
C ALA A 68 1.61 -7.31 -10.76
N VAL A 69 2.25 -8.46 -10.48
CA VAL A 69 2.09 -9.70 -11.25
C VAL A 69 0.92 -10.55 -10.76
N HIS A 70 0.13 -10.08 -9.79
CA HIS A 70 -1.10 -10.76 -9.40
C HIS A 70 -2.03 -10.87 -10.61
N GLU A 71 -2.55 -12.07 -10.89
CA GLU A 71 -3.21 -12.38 -12.18
C GLU A 71 -4.44 -11.50 -12.46
N THR A 72 -5.27 -11.26 -11.45
CA THR A 72 -6.55 -10.53 -11.61
C THR A 72 -6.54 -9.12 -11.03
N LEU A 73 -5.83 -8.90 -9.92
CA LEU A 73 -5.80 -7.64 -9.18
C LEU A 73 -4.55 -6.79 -9.47
N GLY A 74 -3.57 -7.35 -10.19
CA GLY A 74 -2.31 -6.69 -10.51
C GLY A 74 -2.46 -5.65 -11.61
N LEU A 75 -1.83 -4.51 -11.43
CA LEU A 75 -1.76 -3.40 -12.38
C LEU A 75 -0.29 -3.11 -12.70
N PRO A 76 0.29 -3.79 -13.71
CA PRO A 76 1.68 -3.58 -14.11
C PRO A 76 1.94 -2.14 -14.56
N ARG A 77 3.09 -1.59 -14.14
CA ARG A 77 3.60 -0.27 -14.55
C ARG A 77 2.68 0.92 -14.22
N VAL A 78 1.64 0.72 -13.40
CA VAL A 78 0.81 1.83 -12.93
C VAL A 78 1.61 2.70 -11.96
N GLU A 79 1.45 4.02 -12.08
CA GLU A 79 2.10 4.98 -11.21
C GLU A 79 1.34 5.15 -9.89
N ALA A 80 2.07 5.38 -8.79
CA ALA A 80 1.48 5.61 -7.48
C ALA A 80 0.50 6.79 -7.47
N LEU A 81 0.82 7.89 -8.17
CA LEU A 81 -0.06 9.06 -8.26
C LEU A 81 -1.43 8.73 -8.85
N ARG A 82 -1.51 7.76 -9.77
CA ARG A 82 -2.78 7.32 -10.31
C ARG A 82 -3.59 6.57 -9.27
N ILE A 83 -2.96 5.65 -8.55
CA ILE A 83 -3.58 4.89 -7.46
C ILE A 83 -4.09 5.82 -6.37
N ILE A 84 -3.28 6.80 -5.95
CA ILE A 84 -3.66 7.78 -4.92
C ILE A 84 -4.92 8.55 -5.33
N LYS A 85 -5.07 8.91 -6.61
CA LYS A 85 -6.20 9.71 -7.10
C LYS A 85 -7.45 8.90 -7.40
N GLU A 86 -7.31 7.64 -7.82
CA GLU A 86 -8.42 6.82 -8.32
C GLU A 86 -8.97 5.84 -7.27
N VAL A 87 -8.16 5.44 -6.27
CA VAL A 87 -8.57 4.49 -5.23
C VAL A 87 -9.13 5.24 -4.03
N ASP A 88 -10.39 4.98 -3.72
CA ASP A 88 -11.08 5.54 -2.57
C ASP A 88 -10.51 4.96 -1.25
N ALA A 89 -9.88 5.83 -0.46
CA ALA A 89 -9.18 5.47 0.77
C ALA A 89 -9.18 6.60 1.79
N ASP A 90 -9.03 6.22 3.07
CA ASP A 90 -9.08 7.16 4.19
C ASP A 90 -7.66 7.60 4.61
N VAL A 91 -6.65 6.77 4.34
CA VAL A 91 -5.26 6.99 4.77
C VAL A 91 -4.28 6.57 3.66
N LEU A 92 -3.31 7.44 3.37
CA LEU A 92 -2.10 7.09 2.63
C LEU A 92 -0.97 6.74 3.61
N ILE A 93 -0.34 5.59 3.41
CA ILE A 93 0.95 5.27 4.01
C ILE A 93 2.02 5.43 2.92
N GLU A 94 2.87 6.45 3.08
CA GLU A 94 3.98 6.75 2.19
C GLU A 94 5.27 6.13 2.76
N ALA A 95 5.82 5.15 2.07
CA ALA A 95 7.01 4.40 2.44
C ALA A 95 7.94 4.18 1.23
N THR A 96 7.93 5.12 0.28
CA THR A 96 8.85 5.11 -0.87
C THR A 96 10.27 5.39 -0.38
N PRO A 97 11.32 4.86 -1.04
CA PRO A 97 12.70 5.22 -0.70
C PRO A 97 12.91 6.74 -0.67
N THR A 98 13.55 7.21 0.40
CA THR A 98 13.80 8.63 0.64
C THR A 98 14.66 9.24 -0.47
N ASN A 99 14.21 10.36 -1.02
CA ASN A 99 15.01 11.22 -1.88
C ASN A 99 15.35 12.52 -1.15
N ILE A 100 16.60 12.66 -0.73
CA ILE A 100 17.06 13.84 0.04
C ILE A 100 17.35 15.07 -0.82
N LYS A 101 17.26 14.96 -2.16
CA LYS A 101 17.56 16.08 -3.06
C LYS A 101 16.39 17.04 -3.17
N ASP A 102 15.22 16.50 -3.50
CA ASP A 102 14.00 17.26 -3.79
C ASP A 102 12.75 16.66 -3.11
N GLY A 103 12.88 15.52 -2.43
CA GLY A 103 11.75 14.84 -1.78
C GLY A 103 10.87 14.02 -2.72
N GLU A 104 11.16 14.00 -4.03
CA GLU A 104 10.32 13.30 -5.01
C GLU A 104 10.65 11.79 -5.09
N PRO A 105 9.65 10.91 -5.34
CA PRO A 105 8.24 11.23 -5.60
C PRO A 105 7.36 11.34 -4.34
N GLY A 106 7.92 11.11 -3.14
CA GLY A 106 7.16 11.07 -1.89
C GLY A 106 6.42 12.37 -1.58
N LEU A 107 7.04 13.52 -1.90
CA LEU A 107 6.40 14.83 -1.77
C LEU A 107 5.13 14.93 -2.63
N SER A 108 5.22 14.58 -3.92
CA SER A 108 4.06 14.55 -4.82
C SER A 108 2.97 13.58 -4.35
N HIS A 109 3.34 12.41 -3.81
CA HIS A 109 2.38 11.45 -3.26
C HIS A 109 1.57 12.07 -2.11
N ILE A 110 2.26 12.68 -1.14
CA ILE A 110 1.63 13.29 0.05
C ILE A 110 0.73 14.45 -0.37
N GLN A 111 1.21 15.33 -1.24
CA GLN A 111 0.42 16.46 -1.73
C GLN A 111 -0.83 16.01 -2.49
N ALA A 112 -0.75 14.93 -3.27
CA ALA A 112 -1.91 14.39 -3.97
C ALA A 112 -2.95 13.85 -2.99
N ALA A 113 -2.54 13.11 -1.96
CA ALA A 113 -3.45 12.55 -0.96
C ALA A 113 -4.16 13.62 -0.13
N LEU A 114 -3.50 14.74 0.20
CA LEU A 114 -4.10 15.83 0.98
C LEU A 114 -5.10 16.71 0.18
N LYS A 115 -5.18 16.54 -1.14
CA LYS A 115 -6.07 17.31 -2.03
C LYS A 115 -7.35 16.57 -2.40
N LEU A 116 -7.53 15.34 -1.90
CA LEU A 116 -8.73 14.53 -2.06
C LEU A 116 -9.80 14.96 -1.04
#